data_AF-A0A8J3ZU87-F1
#
_entry.id   AF-A0A8J3ZU87-F1
#
_cell.length_a   1.000
_cell.length_b   1.000
_cell.length_c   1.000
_cell.angle_alpha   90.00
_cell.angle_beta   90.00
_cell.angle_gamma   90.00
#
_symmetry.space_group_name_H-M   'P 1'
#
loop_
_entity.id
_entity.type
_entity.pdbx_description
1 polymer ?
#
loop_
_entity_poly.entity_id
_entity_poly.type
_entity_poly.pdbx_seq_one_letter_code
_entity_poly.pdbx_strand_id
1 'polypeptide(L)'
;MKTKVLIAVIVLAVAGAGAGWWANRTADRRDAAVRDALAASTAAAQAIFSYDYRSFDTSVANGRSFVTGTFADEYGQTTTALKNTAVAEKAVVRAAVSAAGVVTATPERVELLLFLNQYRRNANIDGEKVDQNRVVLTMVPVGGDWKVSAAAAI
;
A
#
# COMPACT_ATOMS: atom_id res chain seq x y z
N MET A 1 4.97 22.82 53.81
CA MET A 1 5.68 23.11 52.53
C MET A 1 6.29 21.85 51.91
N LYS A 2 7.04 21.03 52.66
CA LYS A 2 7.69 19.80 52.17
C LYS A 2 6.74 18.77 51.52
N THR A 3 5.57 18.52 52.10
CA THR A 3 4.60 17.55 51.56
C THR A 3 4.01 17.96 50.21
N LYS A 4 3.74 19.27 50.01
CA LYS A 4 3.19 19.78 48.74
C LYS A 4 4.23 19.67 47.61
N VAL A 5 5.50 19.93 47.92
CA VAL A 5 6.61 19.76 46.97
C VAL A 5 6.78 18.29 46.58
N LEU A 6 6.73 17.37 47.56
CA LEU A 6 6.84 15.94 47.30
C LEU A 6 5.70 15.42 46.40
N ILE A 7 4.45 15.84 46.66
CA ILE A 7 3.30 15.49 45.81
C ILE A 7 3.49 16.01 44.39
N ALA A 8 3.92 17.27 44.23
CA ALA A 8 4.16 17.85 42.90
C ALA A 8 5.24 17.08 42.12
N VAL A 9 6.33 16.67 42.78
CA VAL A 9 7.39 15.86 42.16
C VAL A 9 6.87 14.48 41.73
N ILE A 10 6.06 13.81 42.56
CA ILE A 10 5.48 12.50 42.22
C ILE A 10 4.53 12.62 41.02
N VAL A 11 3.67 13.64 41.01
CA VAL A 11 2.74 13.88 39.90
C VAL A 11 3.49 14.09 38.59
N LEU A 12 4.57 14.89 38.60
CA LEU A 12 5.41 15.11 37.44
C LEU A 12 6.13 13.83 36.98
N ALA A 13 6.63 13.01 37.92
CA ALA A 13 7.27 11.75 37.60
C ALA A 13 6.30 10.75 36.96
N VAL A 14 5.07 10.63 37.49
CA VAL A 14 4.03 9.76 36.94
C VAL A 14 3.59 10.25 35.56
N ALA A 15 3.40 11.55 35.38
CA ALA A 15 3.06 12.13 34.08
C ALA A 15 4.16 11.88 33.04
N GLY A 16 5.44 12.04 33.42
CA GLY A 16 6.59 11.74 32.57
C GLY A 16 6.67 10.27 32.18
N ALA A 17 6.51 9.35 33.13
CA ALA A 17 6.49 7.91 32.87
C ALA A 17 5.31 7.50 31.96
N GLY A 18 4.12 8.07 32.19
CA GLY A 18 2.94 7.86 31.36
C GLY A 18 3.12 8.34 29.93
N ALA A 19 3.67 9.55 29.75
CA ALA A 19 3.99 10.09 28.43
C ALA A 19 5.04 9.25 27.70
N GLY A 20 6.11 8.83 28.40
CA GLY A 20 7.14 7.96 27.84
C GLY A 20 6.60 6.60 27.40
N TRP A 21 5.77 5.97 28.23
CA TRP A 21 5.12 4.69 27.90
C TRP A 21 4.19 4.80 26.69
N TRP A 22 3.40 5.88 26.61
CA TRP A 22 2.52 6.13 25.47
C TRP A 22 3.30 6.38 24.18
N ALA A 23 4.38 7.16 24.24
CA ALA A 23 5.25 7.40 23.09
C ALA A 23 5.88 6.09 22.58
N ASN A 24 6.38 5.24 23.49
CA ASN A 24 6.97 3.95 23.12
C ASN A 24 5.94 3.02 22.46
N ARG A 25 4.75 2.89 23.06
CA ARG A 25 3.65 2.09 22.49
C ARG A 25 3.24 2.57 21.10
N THR A 26 3.30 3.87 20.86
CA THR A 26 2.95 4.45 19.55
C THR A 26 4.04 4.15 18.52
N ALA A 27 5.31 4.26 18.90
CA ALA A 27 6.45 3.87 18.06
C ALA A 27 6.41 2.38 17.71
N ASP A 28 6.17 1.50 18.69
CA ASP A 28 6.07 0.05 18.47
C ASP A 28 4.96 -0.30 17.47
N ARG A 29 3.80 0.35 17.58
CA ARG A 29 2.68 0.15 16.65
C ARG A 29 2.98 0.70 15.25
N ARG A 30 3.64 1.86 15.15
CA ARG A 30 4.07 2.41 13.87
C ARG A 30 5.05 1.46 13.17
N ASP A 31 6.01 0.92 13.90
CA ASP A 31 7.01 0.01 13.33
C ASP A 31 6.37 -1.33 12.93
N ALA A 32 5.38 -1.82 13.66
CA ALA A 32 4.56 -2.95 13.24
C ALA A 32 3.79 -2.64 11.95
N ALA A 33 3.09 -1.50 11.88
CA ALA A 33 2.38 -1.06 10.69
C ALA A 33 3.30 -0.97 9.46
N VAL A 34 4.51 -0.42 9.61
CA VAL A 34 5.51 -0.37 8.54
C VAL A 34 5.87 -1.77 8.05
N ARG A 35 6.20 -2.70 8.95
CA ARG A 35 6.58 -4.07 8.58
C ARG A 35 5.46 -4.77 7.84
N ASP A 36 4.25 -4.69 8.37
CA ASP A 36 3.09 -5.39 7.83
C ASP A 36 2.67 -4.81 6.48
N ALA A 37 2.64 -3.48 6.34
CA ALA A 37 2.35 -2.81 5.08
C ALA A 37 3.41 -3.13 4.00
N LEU A 38 4.71 -3.09 4.35
CA LEU A 38 5.78 -3.47 3.42
C LEU A 38 5.63 -4.92 2.95
N ALA A 39 5.33 -5.85 3.87
CA ALA A 39 5.12 -7.26 3.55
C ALA A 39 3.95 -7.48 2.57
N ALA A 40 2.87 -6.71 2.73
CA ALA A 40 1.70 -6.78 1.84
C ALA A 40 1.89 -6.02 0.50
N SER A 41 2.72 -4.98 0.50
CA SER A 41 2.82 -4.02 -0.62
C SER A 41 3.21 -4.66 -1.96
N THR A 42 4.12 -5.63 -1.94
CA THR A 42 4.62 -6.26 -3.17
C THR A 42 3.51 -7.07 -3.84
N ALA A 43 2.79 -7.90 -3.08
CA ALA A 43 1.66 -8.67 -3.60
C ALA A 43 0.53 -7.76 -4.08
N ALA A 44 0.22 -6.70 -3.32
CA ALA A 44 -0.80 -5.72 -3.70
C ALA A 44 -0.45 -5.05 -5.03
N ALA A 45 0.77 -4.55 -5.18
CA ALA A 45 1.21 -3.89 -6.40
C ALA A 45 1.22 -4.84 -7.59
N GLN A 46 1.71 -6.06 -7.41
CA GLN A 46 1.68 -7.09 -8.46
C GLN A 46 0.25 -7.40 -8.91
N ALA A 47 -0.69 -7.53 -7.97
CA ALA A 47 -2.09 -7.83 -8.27
C ALA A 47 -2.82 -6.65 -8.96
N ILE A 48 -2.58 -5.42 -8.49
CA ILE A 48 -3.25 -4.21 -9.01
C ILE A 48 -2.73 -3.85 -10.41
N PHE A 49 -1.43 -4.00 -10.65
CA PHE A 49 -0.75 -3.52 -11.86
C PHE A 49 -0.45 -4.61 -12.89
N SER A 50 -1.04 -5.80 -12.74
CA SER A 50 -0.93 -6.90 -13.71
C SER A 50 -2.29 -7.33 -14.23
N TYR A 51 -2.35 -7.73 -15.50
CA TYR A 51 -3.51 -8.44 -16.05
C TYR A 51 -3.13 -9.30 -17.24
N ASP A 52 -3.98 -10.26 -17.56
CA ASP A 52 -3.88 -11.08 -18.76
C ASP A 52 -5.23 -11.07 -19.47
N TYR A 53 -5.27 -10.69 -20.75
CA TYR A 53 -6.53 -10.61 -21.50
C TYR A 53 -7.31 -11.95 -21.52
N ARG A 54 -6.61 -13.09 -21.41
CA ARG A 54 -7.23 -14.43 -21.43
C ARG A 54 -8.01 -14.74 -20.16
N SER A 55 -7.62 -14.11 -19.05
CA SER A 55 -8.20 -14.30 -17.72
C SER A 55 -8.45 -12.96 -17.04
N PHE A 56 -8.88 -11.96 -17.81
CA PHE A 56 -8.90 -10.56 -17.38
C PHE A 56 -9.73 -10.37 -16.12
N ASP A 57 -10.93 -10.96 -16.08
CA ASP A 57 -11.83 -10.86 -14.92
C ASP A 57 -11.22 -11.47 -13.67
N THR A 58 -10.46 -12.57 -13.80
CA THR A 58 -9.72 -13.17 -12.69
C THR A 58 -8.58 -12.27 -12.21
N SER A 59 -7.83 -11.66 -13.13
CA SER A 59 -6.79 -10.68 -12.79
C SER A 59 -7.37 -9.48 -12.04
N VAL A 60 -8.51 -8.94 -12.51
CA VAL A 60 -9.20 -7.82 -11.88
C VAL A 60 -9.75 -8.21 -10.52
N ALA A 61 -10.33 -9.42 -10.37
CA ALA A 61 -10.81 -9.90 -9.08
C ALA A 61 -9.67 -10.02 -8.05
N ASN A 62 -8.49 -10.48 -8.48
CA ASN A 62 -7.29 -10.54 -7.65
C ASN A 62 -6.82 -9.14 -7.24
N GLY A 63 -6.70 -8.18 -8.17
CA GLY A 63 -6.36 -6.80 -7.80
C GLY A 63 -7.41 -6.17 -6.87
N ARG A 64 -8.69 -6.47 -7.08
CA ARG A 64 -9.81 -5.98 -6.25
C ARG A 64 -9.72 -6.47 -4.80
N SER A 65 -9.10 -7.63 -4.52
CA SER A 65 -8.92 -8.10 -3.15
C SER A 65 -7.87 -7.32 -2.35
N PHE A 66 -7.07 -6.47 -3.00
CA PHE A 66 -6.03 -5.65 -2.35
C PHE A 66 -6.43 -4.18 -2.16
N VAL A 67 -7.55 -3.73 -2.73
CA VAL A 67 -7.96 -2.32 -2.69
C VAL A 67 -9.13 -2.10 -1.75
N THR A 68 -9.27 -0.88 -1.24
CA THR A 68 -10.35 -0.50 -0.33
C THR A 68 -10.77 0.96 -0.54
N GLY A 69 -11.88 1.36 0.07
CA GLY A 69 -12.40 2.72 0.02
C GLY A 69 -12.69 3.20 -1.41
N THR A 70 -12.54 4.50 -1.64
CA THR A 70 -12.78 5.12 -2.96
C THR A 70 -11.87 4.56 -4.05
N PHE A 71 -10.64 4.15 -3.71
CA PHE A 71 -9.73 3.55 -4.66
C PHE A 71 -10.24 2.19 -5.20
N ALA A 72 -11.04 1.45 -4.43
CA ALA A 72 -11.66 0.22 -4.93
C ALA A 72 -12.69 0.49 -6.03
N ASP A 73 -13.39 1.62 -5.95
CA ASP A 73 -14.35 2.06 -6.96
C ASP A 73 -13.63 2.57 -8.21
N GLU A 74 -12.61 3.42 -8.05
CA GLU A 74 -11.75 3.90 -9.14
C GLU A 74 -11.08 2.74 -9.89
N TYR A 75 -10.54 1.75 -9.17
CA TYR A 75 -9.97 0.55 -9.74
C TYR A 75 -11.00 -0.24 -10.56
N GLY A 76 -12.22 -0.39 -10.02
CA GLY A 76 -13.31 -1.07 -10.72
C GLY A 76 -13.74 -0.36 -12.01
N GLN A 77 -13.88 0.96 -11.97
CA GLN A 77 -14.23 1.76 -13.14
C GLN A 77 -13.15 1.68 -14.22
N THR A 78 -11.89 1.89 -13.81
CA THR A 78 -10.73 1.86 -14.72
C THR A 78 -10.58 0.51 -15.40
N THR A 79 -10.68 -0.59 -14.64
CA THR A 79 -10.54 -1.95 -15.19
C THR A 79 -11.72 -2.34 -16.09
N THR A 80 -12.93 -1.90 -15.76
CA THR A 80 -14.11 -2.09 -16.62
C THR A 80 -13.92 -1.40 -17.98
N ALA A 81 -13.47 -0.15 -17.98
CA ALA A 81 -13.19 0.60 -19.21
C ALA A 81 -12.05 -0.03 -20.04
N LEU A 82 -11.06 -0.61 -19.38
CA LEU A 82 -9.89 -1.23 -20.01
C LEU A 82 -10.20 -2.56 -20.72
N LYS A 83 -11.21 -3.32 -20.27
CA LYS A 83 -11.44 -4.72 -20.67
C LYS A 83 -11.48 -4.91 -22.20
N ASN A 84 -12.27 -4.10 -22.90
CA ASN A 84 -12.44 -4.24 -24.35
C ASN A 84 -11.13 -4.06 -25.10
N THR A 85 -10.36 -3.02 -24.73
CA THR A 85 -9.05 -2.75 -25.33
C THR A 85 -8.05 -3.86 -25.00
N ALA A 86 -8.01 -4.33 -23.76
CA ALA A 86 -7.11 -5.41 -23.34
C ALA A 86 -7.35 -6.70 -24.15
N VAL A 87 -8.62 -7.06 -24.40
CA VAL A 87 -8.99 -8.22 -25.21
C VAL A 87 -8.67 -8.00 -26.69
N ALA A 88 -9.04 -6.84 -27.25
CA ALA A 88 -8.80 -6.51 -28.66
C ALA A 88 -7.31 -6.55 -29.00
N GLU A 89 -6.47 -6.00 -28.12
CA GLU A 89 -5.03 -5.96 -28.31
C GLU A 89 -4.31 -7.22 -27.82
N LYS A 90 -5.02 -8.21 -27.26
CA LYS A 90 -4.40 -9.40 -26.64
C LYS A 90 -3.33 -9.02 -25.59
N ALA A 91 -3.63 -7.99 -24.80
CA ALA A 91 -2.67 -7.37 -23.89
C ALA A 91 -2.41 -8.23 -22.65
N VAL A 92 -1.14 -8.36 -22.30
CA VAL A 92 -0.65 -8.99 -21.07
C VAL A 92 0.32 -8.02 -20.41
N VAL A 93 0.07 -7.71 -19.14
CA VAL A 93 0.91 -6.86 -18.30
C VAL A 93 1.32 -7.64 -17.06
N ARG A 94 2.62 -7.70 -16.80
CA ARG A 94 3.17 -8.26 -15.56
C ARG A 94 3.93 -7.19 -14.81
N ALA A 95 3.51 -6.90 -13.59
CA ALA A 95 4.22 -6.03 -12.66
C ALA A 95 5.25 -6.83 -11.85
N ALA A 96 6.43 -6.25 -11.66
CA ALA A 96 7.44 -6.72 -10.73
C ALA A 96 7.95 -5.54 -9.89
N VAL A 97 7.92 -5.69 -8.57
CA VAL A 97 8.46 -4.69 -7.64
C VAL A 97 9.96 -4.93 -7.49
N SER A 98 10.77 -3.93 -7.85
CA SER A 98 12.23 -3.99 -7.73
C SER A 98 12.72 -3.42 -6.41
N ALA A 99 12.00 -2.46 -5.83
CA ALA A 99 12.28 -1.90 -4.52
C ALA A 99 11.01 -1.26 -3.92
N ALA A 100 10.96 -1.20 -2.59
CA ALA A 100 9.94 -0.47 -1.85
C ALA A 100 10.59 0.30 -0.69
N GLY A 101 10.08 1.49 -0.38
CA GLY A 101 10.56 2.33 0.70
C GLY A 101 9.43 3.09 1.38
N VAL A 102 9.56 3.34 2.68
CA VAL A 102 8.57 4.08 3.47
C VAL A 102 8.70 5.57 3.20
N VAL A 103 7.61 6.22 2.81
CA VAL A 103 7.50 7.67 2.68
C VAL A 103 7.03 8.27 4.00
N THR A 104 5.87 7.83 4.50
CA THR A 104 5.31 8.20 5.79
C THR A 104 4.65 7.00 6.46
N ALA A 105 4.53 7.03 7.79
CA ALA A 105 3.87 5.96 8.53
C ALA A 105 3.28 6.44 9.86
N THR A 106 2.02 6.09 10.09
CA THR A 106 1.32 6.04 11.38
C THR A 106 0.86 4.61 11.64
N PRO A 107 0.38 4.27 12.85
CA PRO A 107 -0.17 2.94 13.11
C PRO A 107 -1.36 2.56 12.19
N GLU A 108 -2.09 3.53 11.66
CA GLU A 108 -3.30 3.32 10.85
C GLU A 108 -3.11 3.58 9.35
N ARG A 109 -1.94 4.09 8.93
CA ARG A 109 -1.68 4.46 7.53
C ARG A 109 -0.19 4.39 7.23
N VAL A 110 0.17 3.75 6.14
CA VAL A 110 1.56 3.71 5.64
C VAL A 110 1.56 4.11 4.18
N GLU A 111 2.44 5.04 3.82
CA GLU A 111 2.71 5.41 2.43
C GLU A 111 4.04 4.81 2.00
N LEU A 112 3.99 4.06 0.90
CA LEU A 112 5.14 3.31 0.38
C LEU A 112 5.43 3.74 -1.04
N LEU A 113 6.66 4.16 -1.31
CA LEU A 113 7.19 4.35 -2.65
C LEU A 113 7.65 3.00 -3.19
N LEU A 114 7.09 2.55 -4.30
CA LEU A 114 7.47 1.34 -5.00
C LEU A 114 8.09 1.69 -6.35
N PHE A 115 9.19 1.01 -6.67
CA PHE A 115 9.78 0.95 -8.01
C PHE A 115 9.27 -0.31 -8.69
N LEU A 116 8.63 -0.14 -9.85
CA LEU A 116 7.81 -1.18 -10.45
C LEU A 116 8.11 -1.28 -11.95
N ASN A 117 8.59 -2.45 -12.36
CA ASN A 117 8.74 -2.77 -13.77
C ASN A 117 7.45 -3.40 -14.28
N GLN A 118 6.92 -2.90 -15.40
CA GLN A 118 5.81 -3.51 -16.11
C GLN A 118 6.28 -4.10 -17.43
N TYR A 119 6.19 -5.42 -17.52
CA TYR A 119 6.48 -6.18 -18.73
C TYR A 119 5.20 -6.29 -19.55
N ARG A 120 5.19 -5.65 -20.71
CA ARG A 120 4.02 -5.53 -21.60
C ARG A 120 4.20 -6.29 -22.88
N ARG A 121 3.19 -7.06 -23.23
CA ARG A 121 3.04 -7.72 -24.54
C ARG A 121 1.62 -7.47 -25.05
N ASN A 122 1.48 -7.14 -26.33
CA ASN A 122 0.20 -7.05 -27.01
C ASN A 122 0.41 -7.34 -28.52
N ALA A 123 -0.67 -7.41 -29.29
CA ALA A 123 -0.64 -7.72 -30.72
C ALA A 123 0.07 -6.64 -31.58
N ASN A 124 0.35 -5.47 -31.00
CA ASN A 124 0.94 -4.32 -31.67
C ASN A 124 2.41 -4.08 -31.27
N ILE A 125 2.99 -4.95 -30.43
CA ILE A 125 4.36 -4.85 -29.93
C ILE A 125 5.14 -6.08 -30.37
N ASP A 126 6.25 -5.86 -31.07
CA ASP A 126 7.23 -6.90 -31.32
C ASP A 126 8.00 -7.21 -30.03
N GLY A 127 7.88 -8.46 -29.56
CA GLY A 127 8.55 -8.92 -28.34
C GLY A 127 7.88 -8.42 -27.06
N GLU A 128 8.68 -7.95 -26.10
CA GLU A 128 8.24 -7.47 -24.79
C GLU A 128 8.81 -6.08 -24.52
N LYS A 129 7.92 -5.14 -24.15
CA LYS A 129 8.31 -3.80 -23.74
C LYS A 129 8.32 -3.72 -22.21
N VAL A 130 9.34 -3.07 -21.65
CA VAL A 130 9.45 -2.83 -20.21
C VAL A 130 9.24 -1.36 -19.91
N ASP A 131 8.21 -1.03 -19.14
CA ASP A 131 8.01 0.31 -18.57
C ASP A 131 8.51 0.32 -17.12
N GLN A 132 9.28 1.33 -16.74
CA GLN A 132 9.77 1.51 -15.37
C GLN A 132 8.98 2.63 -14.69
N ASN A 133 8.15 2.24 -13.74
CA ASN A 133 7.22 3.15 -13.06
C ASN A 133 7.61 3.33 -11.59
N ARG A 134 7.20 4.46 -11.03
CA ARG A 134 7.24 4.75 -9.60
C ARG A 134 5.83 5.05 -9.14
N VAL A 135 5.44 4.42 -8.03
CA VAL A 135 4.09 4.60 -7.46
C VAL A 135 4.18 4.78 -5.96
N VAL A 136 3.46 5.75 -5.42
CA VAL A 136 3.16 5.80 -3.99
C VAL A 136 1.88 5.02 -3.74
N LEU A 137 1.95 3.97 -2.94
CA LEU A 137 0.78 3.28 -2.40
C LEU A 137 0.49 3.80 -1.00
N THR A 138 -0.73 4.26 -0.79
CA THR A 138 -1.27 4.50 0.54
C THR A 138 -1.98 3.24 1.00
N MET A 139 -1.51 2.64 2.10
CA MET A 139 -2.05 1.42 2.67
C MET A 139 -2.68 1.69 4.03
N VAL A 140 -3.81 1.03 4.31
CA VAL A 140 -4.55 1.13 5.57
C VAL A 140 -4.98 -0.28 6.03
N PRO A 141 -5.08 -0.53 7.35
CA PRO A 141 -5.52 -1.82 7.86
C PRO A 141 -7.05 -1.95 7.75
N VAL A 142 -7.51 -3.04 7.14
CA VAL A 142 -8.94 -3.38 6.96
C VAL A 142 -9.11 -4.86 7.29
N GLY A 143 -9.88 -5.16 8.36
CA GLY A 143 -10.18 -6.55 8.73
C GLY A 143 -8.96 -7.41 9.06
N GLY A 144 -7.83 -6.79 9.46
CA GLY A 144 -6.57 -7.47 9.76
C GLY A 144 -5.57 -7.51 8.59
N ASP A 145 -5.99 -7.13 7.38
CA ASP A 145 -5.13 -7.05 6.19
C ASP A 145 -4.76 -5.60 5.88
N TRP A 146 -3.56 -5.37 5.36
CA TRP A 146 -3.22 -4.08 4.76
C TRP A 146 -3.73 -4.00 3.32
N LYS A 147 -4.62 -3.04 3.05
CA LYS A 147 -5.22 -2.78 1.74
C LYS A 147 -4.78 -1.42 1.21
N VAL A 148 -4.71 -1.28 -0.11
CA VAL A 148 -4.40 -0.03 -0.80
C VAL A 148 -5.64 0.85 -0.85
N SER A 149 -5.57 2.03 -0.25
CA SER A 149 -6.64 3.03 -0.27
C SER A 149 -6.39 4.17 -1.25
N ALA A 150 -5.18 4.27 -1.81
CA ALA A 150 -4.85 5.17 -2.92
C ALA A 150 -3.55 4.73 -3.60
N ALA A 151 -3.40 5.06 -4.89
CA ALA A 151 -2.16 4.91 -5.64
C ALA A 151 -1.90 6.15 -6.50
N ALA A 152 -0.68 6.68 -6.45
CA ALA A 152 -0.28 7.87 -7.22
C ALA A 152 1.02 7.60 -7.99
N ALA A 153 1.04 7.89 -9.30
CA ALA A 153 2.25 7.87 -10.11
C ALA A 153 3.12 9.12 -9.85
N ILE A 154 4.44 8.97 -10.02
CA ILE A 154 5.44 10.02 -9.73
C ILE A 154 6.46 10.14 -10.84
#